data_AF-A0A9N8R6T7-F1
#
_entry.id   AF-A0A9N8R6T7-F1
#
_cell.length_a   1.000
_cell.length_b   1.000
_cell.length_c   1.000
_cell.angle_alpha   90.00
_cell.angle_beta   90.00
_cell.angle_gamma   90.00
#
_symmetry.space_group_name_H-M   'P 1'
#
loop_
_entity.id
_entity.type
_entity.pdbx_description
1 polymer ?
#
loop_
_entity_poly.entity_id
_entity_poly.type
_entity_poly.pdbx_seq_one_letter_code
_entity_poly.pdbx_strand_id
1 'polypeptide(L)'
;MIDTWAMDGTRVGAVEADEPMLLYAVAAVAVERADSRHGMRWFQRRPAALAAVISREEDVSDILLRLPDSWNIVDGARCVGLHDDVDILSGDPRFNRGFVEANCAIVGHSDGVRFALFMQINAAEAVLLPERLFVQRDAFEHCLYAEPQAVNCERATPRHLSARDC
;
A
#
# COMPACT_ATOMS: atom_id res chain seq x y z
N MET A 1 -30.57 -51.93 37.13
CA MET A 1 -29.47 -52.30 36.21
C MET A 1 -28.87 -50.97 35.76
N ILE A 2 -27.67 -50.66 36.23
CA ILE A 2 -26.90 -49.44 35.89
C ILE A 2 -26.12 -49.76 34.61
N ASP A 3 -26.22 -48.93 33.57
CA ASP A 3 -25.10 -48.22 32.95
C ASP A 3 -25.64 -47.19 31.94
N THR A 4 -25.36 -45.87 31.89
CA THR A 4 -24.21 -44.96 31.99
C THR A 4 -23.78 -44.40 30.61
N TRP A 5 -23.67 -43.07 30.56
CA TRP A 5 -22.95 -42.16 29.63
C TRP A 5 -23.65 -41.56 28.39
N ALA A 6 -23.66 -40.23 28.44
CA ALA A 6 -23.89 -39.27 27.38
C ALA A 6 -22.82 -39.34 26.28
N MET A 7 -23.24 -39.01 25.05
CA MET A 7 -22.38 -38.39 24.04
C MET A 7 -23.18 -37.33 23.29
N ASP A 8 -23.06 -36.11 23.81
CA ASP A 8 -22.69 -34.90 23.09
C ASP A 8 -22.80 -34.94 21.56
N GLY A 9 -23.92 -34.43 21.03
CA GLY A 9 -24.05 -34.04 19.64
C GLY A 9 -23.55 -32.61 19.44
N THR A 10 -22.29 -32.35 19.82
CA THR A 10 -21.56 -31.15 19.41
C THR A 10 -21.68 -31.08 17.89
N ARG A 11 -22.47 -30.11 17.40
CA ARG A 11 -22.49 -29.75 15.98
C ARG A 11 -21.08 -29.31 15.65
N VAL A 12 -20.37 -30.25 15.03
CA VAL A 12 -19.06 -30.09 14.43
C VAL A 12 -19.06 -28.74 13.72
N GLY A 13 -18.14 -27.88 14.15
CA GLY A 13 -17.98 -26.55 13.62
C GLY A 13 -17.98 -26.62 12.09
N ALA A 14 -18.64 -25.63 11.47
CA ALA A 14 -18.22 -25.26 10.15
C ALA A 14 -16.71 -25.03 10.27
N VAL A 15 -15.93 -25.94 9.67
CA VAL A 15 -14.60 -25.60 9.20
C VAL A 15 -14.84 -24.44 8.25
N GLU A 16 -14.79 -23.22 8.79
CA GLU A 16 -14.48 -22.06 7.97
C GLU A 16 -13.26 -22.48 7.19
N ALA A 17 -13.44 -22.53 5.86
CA ALA A 17 -12.40 -22.93 4.95
C ALA A 17 -11.11 -22.21 5.37
N ASP A 18 -9.99 -22.94 5.37
CA ASP A 18 -8.66 -22.35 5.32
C ASP A 18 -8.72 -21.27 4.22
N GLU A 19 -9.02 -20.03 4.60
CA GLU A 19 -8.80 -18.90 3.72
C GLU A 19 -7.29 -18.96 3.52
N PRO A 20 -6.82 -19.20 2.27
CA PRO A 20 -5.40 -19.25 2.04
C PRO A 20 -4.83 -18.00 2.67
N MET A 21 -3.83 -18.14 3.56
CA MET A 21 -3.06 -17.03 4.11
C MET A 21 -2.48 -16.28 2.91
N LEU A 22 -3.27 -15.36 2.36
CA LEU A 22 -2.90 -14.56 1.23
C LEU A 22 -1.82 -13.66 1.80
N LEU A 23 -0.60 -13.88 1.34
CA LEU A 23 0.50 -12.99 1.66
C LEU A 23 0.12 -11.64 1.07
N TYR A 24 -0.18 -10.72 1.96
CA TYR A 24 -0.53 -9.37 1.62
C TYR A 24 0.67 -8.46 1.84
N ALA A 25 0.95 -7.62 0.86
CA ALA A 25 1.91 -6.54 0.96
C ALA A 25 1.16 -5.22 1.08
N VAL A 26 1.82 -4.18 1.59
CA VAL A 26 1.28 -2.82 1.60
C VAL A 26 1.98 -2.01 0.52
N ALA A 27 1.18 -1.43 -0.37
CA ALA A 27 1.62 -0.43 -1.32
C ALA A 27 1.23 0.98 -0.84
N ALA A 28 2.08 1.96 -1.15
CA ALA A 28 1.79 3.36 -0.94
C ALA A 28 1.90 4.16 -2.25
N VAL A 29 1.05 5.17 -2.40
CA VAL A 29 1.08 6.11 -3.53
C VAL A 29 0.73 7.51 -3.06
N ALA A 30 1.41 8.51 -3.62
CA ALA A 30 1.09 9.91 -3.36
C ALA A 30 -0.27 10.27 -3.99
N VAL A 31 -1.14 10.90 -3.18
CA VAL A 31 -2.47 11.37 -3.59
C VAL A 31 -2.60 12.87 -3.33
N GLU A 32 -3.57 13.48 -3.98
CA GLU A 32 -3.97 14.87 -3.77
C GLU A 32 -5.47 14.94 -3.58
N ARG A 33 -5.98 16.06 -3.03
CA ARG A 33 -7.42 16.25 -2.93
C ARG A 33 -8.04 16.21 -4.33
N ALA A 34 -9.17 15.51 -4.44
CA ALA A 34 -9.95 15.48 -5.66
C ALA A 34 -10.56 16.88 -5.92
N ASP A 35 -11.14 17.03 -7.11
CA ASP A 35 -11.84 18.27 -7.47
C ASP A 35 -13.00 18.60 -6.52
N SER A 36 -13.51 19.83 -6.62
CA SER A 36 -14.57 20.33 -5.75
C SER A 36 -15.88 19.54 -5.83
N ARG A 37 -16.06 18.68 -6.85
CA ARG A 37 -17.31 17.94 -7.08
C ARG A 37 -17.48 16.77 -6.11
N HIS A 38 -16.38 16.17 -5.69
CA HIS A 38 -16.39 15.01 -4.79
C HIS A 38 -16.47 15.44 -3.32
N GLY A 39 -15.93 16.61 -3.00
CA GLY A 39 -15.91 17.17 -1.65
C GLY A 39 -14.59 16.94 -0.92
N MET A 40 -14.46 17.53 0.27
CA MET A 40 -13.16 17.68 0.94
C MET A 40 -12.50 16.36 1.38
N ARG A 41 -13.26 15.27 1.52
CA ARG A 41 -12.73 13.97 1.97
C ARG A 41 -12.30 13.07 0.81
N TRP A 42 -12.42 13.55 -0.43
CA TRP A 42 -12.05 12.78 -1.61
C TRP A 42 -10.66 13.14 -2.09
N PHE A 43 -9.95 12.11 -2.51
CA PHE A 43 -8.59 12.16 -3.01
C PHE A 43 -8.51 11.46 -4.35
N GLN A 44 -7.50 11.80 -5.12
CA GLN A 44 -7.15 11.15 -6.37
C GLN A 44 -5.66 10.93 -6.43
N ARG A 45 -5.23 9.93 -7.19
CA ARG A 45 -3.80 9.69 -7.44
C ARG A 45 -3.19 10.94 -8.07
N ARG A 46 -2.06 11.41 -7.53
CA ARG A 46 -1.32 12.53 -8.15
C ARG A 46 -0.88 12.13 -9.56
N PRO A 47 -0.93 13.06 -10.53
CA PRO A 47 -0.34 12.83 -11.84
C PRO A 47 1.12 12.36 -11.71
N ALA A 48 1.49 11.32 -12.46
CA ALA A 48 2.80 10.67 -12.43
C ALA A 48 3.23 9.99 -11.10
N ALA A 49 2.40 9.97 -10.05
CA ALA A 49 2.74 9.21 -8.84
C ALA A 49 2.66 7.71 -9.11
N LEU A 50 3.76 7.02 -8.82
CA LEU A 50 3.86 5.57 -8.94
C LEU A 50 3.68 4.93 -7.58
N ALA A 51 2.76 3.98 -7.50
CA ALA A 51 2.63 3.12 -6.32
C ALA A 51 3.93 2.32 -6.14
N ALA A 52 4.31 2.10 -4.88
CA ALA A 52 5.45 1.28 -4.51
C ALA A 52 5.09 0.40 -3.32
N VAL A 53 5.65 -0.80 -3.28
CA VAL A 53 5.58 -1.68 -2.10
C VAL A 53 6.42 -1.07 -0.99
N ILE A 54 5.80 -0.84 0.16
CA ILE A 54 6.44 -0.28 1.36
C ILE A 54 6.61 -1.31 2.47
N SER A 55 5.86 -2.41 2.43
CA SER A 55 6.07 -3.59 3.29
C SER A 55 5.54 -4.85 2.63
N ARG A 56 6.17 -5.99 2.92
CA ARG A 56 5.82 -7.32 2.40
C ARG A 56 5.15 -8.23 3.44
N GLU A 57 5.23 -7.85 4.72
CA GLU A 57 4.86 -8.71 5.85
C GLU A 57 3.83 -8.05 6.78
N GLU A 58 3.75 -6.72 6.76
CA GLU A 58 2.86 -5.93 7.61
C GLU A 58 1.54 -5.62 6.88
N ASP A 59 0.49 -5.37 7.65
CA ASP A 59 -0.77 -4.82 7.13
C ASP A 59 -0.82 -3.28 7.21
N VAL A 60 -1.92 -2.67 6.73
CA VAL A 60 -2.06 -1.22 6.74
C VAL A 60 -2.05 -0.65 8.17
N SER A 61 -2.62 -1.36 9.14
CA SER A 61 -2.70 -0.93 10.54
C SER A 61 -1.32 -0.87 11.17
N ASP A 62 -0.48 -1.89 10.91
CA ASP A 62 0.91 -1.93 11.34
C ASP A 62 1.72 -0.74 10.78
N ILE A 63 1.53 -0.43 9.49
CA ILE A 63 2.16 0.75 8.86
C ILE A 63 1.72 2.03 9.55
N LEU A 64 0.42 2.18 9.85
CA LEU A 64 -0.13 3.37 10.49
C LEU A 64 0.48 3.60 11.88
N LEU A 65 0.69 2.55 12.67
CA LEU A 65 1.24 2.64 14.04
C LEU A 65 2.69 3.15 14.09
N ARG A 66 3.46 2.94 13.02
CA ARG A 66 4.87 3.34 12.95
C ARG A 66 5.14 4.59 12.12
N LEU A 67 4.10 5.23 11.58
CA LEU A 67 4.23 6.50 10.87
C LEU A 67 4.89 7.58 11.74
N PRO A 68 5.66 8.51 11.14
CA PRO A 68 6.10 9.72 11.84
C PRO A 68 4.91 10.51 12.40
N ASP A 69 5.11 11.21 13.51
CA ASP A 69 4.05 12.01 14.16
C ASP A 69 3.53 13.15 13.26
N SER A 70 4.31 13.52 12.24
CA SER A 70 3.90 14.47 11.22
C SER A 70 2.84 13.92 10.26
N TRP A 71 2.54 12.62 10.27
CA TRP A 71 1.55 11.97 9.41
C TRP A 71 0.39 11.44 10.23
N ASN A 72 -0.84 11.78 9.80
CA ASN A 72 -2.06 11.42 10.53
C ASN A 72 -3.11 10.86 9.56
N ILE A 73 -3.95 9.95 10.06
CA ILE A 73 -5.09 9.41 9.32
C ILE A 73 -6.05 10.55 8.97
N VAL A 74 -6.58 10.54 7.75
CA VAL A 74 -7.66 11.43 7.33
C VAL A 74 -8.97 10.66 7.44
N ASP A 75 -9.72 10.87 8.53
CA ASP A 75 -10.94 10.11 8.81
C ASP A 75 -11.94 10.13 7.65
N GLY A 76 -12.55 9.00 7.31
CA GLY A 76 -13.56 8.93 6.26
C GLY A 76 -13.07 9.41 4.88
N ALA A 77 -11.77 9.43 4.64
CA ALA A 77 -11.20 9.73 3.35
C ALA A 77 -11.59 8.66 2.31
N ARG A 78 -11.76 9.11 1.07
CA ARG A 78 -12.11 8.27 -0.07
C ARG A 78 -11.19 8.57 -1.24
N CYS A 79 -11.00 7.60 -2.11
CA CYS A 79 -10.18 7.75 -3.32
C CYS A 79 -11.04 7.51 -4.58
N VAL A 80 -10.94 8.44 -5.53
CA VAL A 80 -11.53 8.33 -6.88
C VAL A 80 -10.89 7.16 -7.63
N GLY A 81 -11.70 6.40 -8.35
CA GLY A 81 -11.36 5.15 -9.01
C GLY A 81 -11.21 3.96 -8.07
N LEU A 82 -11.50 4.11 -6.78
CA LEU A 82 -11.43 3.02 -5.80
C LEU A 82 -12.73 2.92 -4.99
N HIS A 83 -13.28 4.06 -4.58
CA HIS A 83 -14.46 4.14 -3.71
C HIS A 83 -15.73 4.60 -4.43
N ASP A 84 -15.64 4.87 -5.74
CA ASP A 84 -16.72 5.31 -6.64
C ASP A 84 -16.84 4.41 -7.88
N ASP A 85 -15.97 3.42 -8.06
CA ASP A 85 -16.03 2.46 -9.14
C ASP A 85 -16.81 1.20 -8.70
N VAL A 86 -17.97 0.98 -9.33
CA VAL A 86 -18.87 -0.13 -9.00
C VAL A 86 -18.25 -1.49 -9.31
N ASP A 87 -17.40 -1.60 -10.32
CA ASP A 87 -16.78 -2.87 -10.70
C ASP A 87 -15.76 -3.30 -9.64
N ILE A 88 -15.04 -2.34 -9.06
CA ILE A 88 -14.13 -2.59 -7.95
C ILE A 88 -14.92 -2.92 -6.68
N LEU A 89 -15.94 -2.13 -6.35
CA LEU A 89 -16.75 -2.35 -5.15
C LEU A 89 -17.56 -3.65 -5.21
N SER A 90 -17.87 -4.18 -6.39
CA SER A 90 -18.58 -5.46 -6.53
C SER A 90 -17.63 -6.65 -6.74
N GLY A 91 -16.46 -6.42 -7.36
CA GLY A 91 -15.50 -7.46 -7.72
C GLY A 91 -14.42 -7.75 -6.67
N ASP A 92 -14.09 -6.78 -5.80
CA ASP A 92 -13.02 -6.93 -4.80
C ASP A 92 -13.57 -6.81 -3.36
N PRO A 93 -13.60 -7.93 -2.60
CA PRO A 93 -14.04 -7.94 -1.21
C PRO A 93 -13.29 -7.00 -0.27
N ARG A 94 -12.06 -6.60 -0.61
CA ARG A 94 -11.28 -5.65 0.20
C ARG A 94 -11.94 -4.29 0.28
N PHE A 95 -12.66 -3.90 -0.77
CA PHE A 95 -13.26 -2.57 -0.93
C PHE A 95 -14.80 -2.60 -0.85
N ASN A 96 -15.42 -3.78 -0.93
CA ASN A 96 -16.88 -3.93 -0.96
C ASN A 96 -17.61 -3.66 0.37
N ARG A 97 -16.89 -3.64 1.50
CA ARG A 97 -17.45 -3.32 2.84
C ARG A 97 -17.30 -1.84 3.23
N GLY A 98 -16.92 -0.98 2.28
CA GLY A 98 -16.56 0.42 2.56
C GLY A 98 -15.10 0.55 3.01
N PHE A 99 -14.74 1.73 3.55
CA PHE A 99 -13.39 2.00 4.04
C PHE A 99 -13.11 1.15 5.27
N VAL A 100 -12.33 0.09 5.10
CA VAL A 100 -11.81 -0.74 6.18
C VAL A 100 -10.34 -0.38 6.36
N GLU A 101 -9.99 0.19 7.52
CA GLU A 101 -8.64 0.66 7.83
C GLU A 101 -7.58 -0.45 7.69
N ALA A 102 -7.98 -1.72 7.83
CA ALA A 102 -7.11 -2.87 7.61
C ALA A 102 -6.65 -3.03 6.14
N ASN A 103 -7.48 -2.62 5.17
CA ASN A 103 -7.22 -2.84 3.74
C ASN A 103 -6.71 -1.58 3.03
N CYS A 104 -7.13 -0.40 3.46
CA CYS A 104 -6.65 0.85 2.89
C CYS A 104 -6.79 2.01 3.87
N ALA A 105 -5.90 2.99 3.74
CA ALA A 105 -5.94 4.22 4.53
C ALA A 105 -5.39 5.41 3.74
N ILE A 106 -5.95 6.60 3.98
CA ILE A 106 -5.34 7.85 3.49
C ILE A 106 -4.79 8.61 4.68
N VAL A 107 -3.54 9.01 4.58
CA VAL A 107 -2.83 9.80 5.59
C VAL A 107 -2.41 11.14 5.01
N GLY A 108 -2.41 12.16 5.86
CA GLY A 108 -1.98 13.51 5.52
C GLY A 108 -0.80 13.95 6.36
N HIS A 109 0.16 14.63 5.75
CA HIS A 109 1.22 15.32 6.46
C HIS A 109 0.66 16.56 7.17
N SER A 110 1.27 16.93 8.29
CA SER A 110 0.97 18.11 9.11
C SER A 110 1.13 19.46 8.38
N ASP A 111 1.63 19.46 7.15
CA ASP A 111 1.72 20.67 6.32
C ASP A 111 0.42 20.97 5.58
N GLY A 112 -0.53 20.03 5.59
CA GLY A 112 -1.83 20.15 4.92
C GLY A 112 -1.78 20.02 3.39
N VAL A 113 -0.62 19.70 2.81
CA VAL A 113 -0.38 19.65 1.36
C VAL A 113 -0.10 18.23 0.88
N ARG A 114 0.65 17.43 1.65
CA ARG A 114 1.05 16.08 1.24
C ARG A 114 0.11 15.03 1.78
N PHE A 115 -0.29 14.10 0.91
CA PHE A 115 -1.16 12.98 1.25
C PHE A 115 -0.67 11.69 0.60
N ALA A 116 -0.92 10.57 1.25
CA ALA A 116 -0.60 9.24 0.74
C ALA A 116 -1.79 8.30 0.94
N LEU A 117 -1.98 7.41 -0.03
CA LEU A 117 -2.91 6.28 0.05
C LEU A 117 -2.10 5.02 0.30
N PHE A 118 -2.47 4.26 1.32
CA PHE A 118 -2.03 2.90 1.59
C PHE A 118 -3.07 1.91 1.10
N MET A 119 -2.61 0.83 0.49
CA MET A 119 -3.46 -0.24 0.01
C MET A 119 -2.79 -1.57 0.30
N GLN A 120 -3.56 -2.47 0.88
CA GLN A 120 -3.20 -3.87 0.99
C GLN A 120 -3.38 -4.53 -0.37
N ILE A 121 -2.29 -5.06 -0.91
CA ILE A 121 -2.22 -5.68 -2.23
C ILE A 121 -1.81 -7.15 -2.09
N ASN A 122 -2.28 -7.99 -3.01
CA ASN A 122 -1.88 -9.40 -3.02
C ASN A 122 -0.44 -9.56 -3.54
N ALA A 123 0.14 -10.74 -3.33
CA ALA A 123 1.51 -11.04 -3.76
C ALA A 123 1.74 -10.88 -5.28
N ALA A 124 0.74 -11.17 -6.12
CA ALA A 124 0.88 -11.03 -7.57
C ALA A 124 0.94 -9.56 -8.01
N GLU A 125 0.10 -8.71 -7.41
CA GLU A 125 0.14 -7.24 -7.57
C GLU A 125 1.50 -6.69 -7.09
N ALA A 126 2.00 -7.20 -5.97
CA ALA A 126 3.25 -6.72 -5.36
C ALA A 126 4.49 -6.96 -6.23
N VAL A 127 4.51 -8.03 -7.04
CA VAL A 127 5.61 -8.34 -7.98
C VAL A 127 5.68 -7.33 -9.14
N LEU A 128 4.58 -6.64 -9.44
CA LEU A 128 4.51 -5.67 -10.53
C LEU A 128 4.91 -4.25 -10.12
N LEU A 129 5.06 -4.00 -8.82
CA LEU A 129 5.35 -2.67 -8.28
C LEU A 129 6.82 -2.55 -7.85
N PRO A 130 7.43 -1.35 -8.00
CA PRO A 130 8.74 -1.09 -7.41
C PRO A 130 8.69 -1.20 -5.89
N GLU A 131 9.80 -1.61 -5.27
CA GLU A 131 9.93 -1.64 -3.82
C GLU A 131 10.63 -0.38 -3.31
N ARG A 132 10.02 0.26 -2.31
CA ARG A 132 10.62 1.37 -1.54
C ARG A 132 10.26 1.14 -0.07
N LEU A 133 10.90 0.14 0.52
CA LEU A 133 10.53 -0.39 1.83
C LEU A 133 10.63 0.68 2.93
N PHE A 134 9.59 0.77 3.74
CA PHE A 134 9.52 1.68 4.86
C PHE A 134 10.21 1.03 6.07
N VAL A 135 11.54 1.05 6.12
CA VAL A 135 12.33 0.36 7.18
C VAL A 135 12.56 1.23 8.42
N GLN A 136 12.64 2.54 8.24
CA GLN A 136 12.89 3.51 9.31
C GLN A 136 11.87 4.64 9.27
N ARG A 137 11.42 5.09 10.44
CA ARG A 137 10.39 6.12 10.62
C ARG A 137 10.68 7.38 9.78
N ASP A 138 11.90 7.89 9.84
CA ASP A 138 12.31 9.13 9.15
C ASP A 138 12.37 9.00 7.62
N ALA A 139 12.30 7.78 7.09
CA ALA A 139 12.42 7.51 5.65
C ALA A 139 11.07 7.41 4.92
N PHE A 140 9.94 7.63 5.60
CA PHE A 140 8.61 7.41 5.00
C PHE A 140 8.40 8.19 3.69
N GLU A 141 8.90 9.42 3.60
CA GLU A 141 8.72 10.24 2.40
C GLU A 141 9.45 9.68 1.17
N HIS A 142 10.60 9.02 1.36
CA HIS A 142 11.33 8.33 0.29
C HIS A 142 10.53 7.14 -0.27
N CYS A 143 9.61 6.57 0.52
CA CYS A 143 8.69 5.54 0.04
C CYS A 143 7.70 6.09 -0.99
N LEU A 144 7.29 7.35 -0.85
CA LEU A 144 6.25 7.97 -1.70
C LEU A 144 6.83 8.60 -2.96
N TYR A 145 7.96 9.30 -2.82
CA TYR A 145 8.57 10.06 -3.90
C TYR A 145 9.84 9.35 -4.33
N ALA A 146 9.85 8.81 -5.54
CA ALA A 146 11.08 8.28 -6.11
C ALA A 146 12.11 9.41 -6.16
N GLU A 147 13.26 9.23 -5.52
CA GLU A 147 14.45 10.00 -5.85
C GLU A 147 14.70 9.77 -7.35
N PRO A 148 14.91 10.81 -8.17
CA PRO A 148 15.32 10.61 -9.55
C PRO A 148 16.61 9.78 -9.52
N GLN A 149 16.54 8.53 -9.99
CA GLN A 149 17.73 7.73 -10.19
C GLN A 149 18.67 8.54 -11.07
N ALA A 150 19.80 8.98 -10.51
CA ALA A 150 20.90 9.46 -11.31
C ALA A 150 21.26 8.31 -12.24
N VAL A 151 20.90 8.45 -13.52
CA VAL A 151 21.37 7.54 -14.56
C VAL A 151 22.88 7.68 -14.54
N ASN A 152 23.56 6.71 -13.94
CA ASN A 152 25.00 6.56 -14.06
C ASN A 152 25.26 6.14 -15.52
N CYS A 153 25.27 7.13 -16.41
CA CYS A 153 25.96 7.02 -17.68
C CYS A 153 27.44 6.92 -17.32
N GLU A 154 27.92 5.70 -17.09
CA GLU A 154 29.34 5.41 -17.05
C GLU A 154 29.97 6.03 -18.30
N ARG A 155 30.74 7.10 -18.09
CA ARG A 155 31.63 7.65 -19.10
C ARG A 155 32.56 6.53 -19.50
N ALA A 156 32.32 5.94 -20.66
CA ALA A 156 33.35 5.24 -21.40
C ALA A 156 34.42 6.29 -21.77
N THR A 157 35.38 6.52 -20.89
CA THR A 157 36.66 7.15 -21.24
C THR A 157 37.46 6.17 -22.10
N PRO A 158 37.79 6.49 -23.35
CA PRO A 158 38.81 5.74 -24.07
C PRO A 158 40.17 6.09 -23.47
N ARG A 159 40.86 5.09 -22.90
CA ARG A 159 42.27 5.22 -22.51
C ARG A 159 43.16 5.09 -23.75
N HIS A 160 43.96 6.13 -23.99
CA HIS A 160 45.28 6.18 -24.62
C HIS A 160 45.54 5.36 -25.91
N LEU A 161 45.84 6.09 -26.99
CA LEU A 161 46.95 5.72 -27.88
C LEU A 161 48.03 6.82 -27.82
N SER A 162 49.23 6.34 -27.51
CA SER A 162 50.48 7.06 -27.29
C SER A 162 50.94 7.80 -28.54
N ALA A 163 51.54 8.97 -28.34
CA ALA A 163 52.42 9.60 -29.31
C ALA A 163 53.60 8.67 -29.62
N ARG A 164 53.93 8.52 -30.91
CA ARG A 164 55.28 8.34 -31.43
C ARG A 164 55.29 8.44 -32.96
N ASP A 165 56.30 9.16 -33.42
CA ASP A 165 56.95 9.12 -34.74
C ASP A 165 56.48 10.09 -35.84
N CYS A 166 57.33 11.13 -35.99
CA CYS A 166 57.73 11.90 -37.18
C CYS A 166 56.72 12.78 -37.92
#